data_AF-D2R301-F1
#
_entry.id   AF-D2R301-F1
#
_cell.length_a   1.000
_cell.length_b   1.000
_cell.length_c   1.000
_cell.angle_alpha   90.00
_cell.angle_beta   90.00
_cell.angle_gamma   90.00
#
_symmetry.space_group_name_H-M   'P 1'
#
loop_
_entity.id
_entity.type
_entity.pdbx_description
1 polymer ?
#
loop_
_entity_poly.entity_id
_entity_poly.type
_entity_poly.pdbx_seq_one_letter_code
_entity_poly.pdbx_strand_id
1 'polypeptide(L)'
;MKIPVIPDSAPFSPAQRAWLNGFFAAMLTARDSGGTAAVMSPVTSSHSSVAVLEPPAVAPLAPEEFPWRDSSLSIDERVALASDRPLELKLMSAMAQLDCGSCGYLCQTYAEAVARGEEKDLTRCSPGGTPTAKTLKKLLAEHASNPAKTNGQNGHSQNGHGSYGQTSNDSAPAAAVGIANGTAAHAKGLLGTSKKNPLIARLISNDRLTELDAGKDTRHVVIDLGTSNLTYEPGDSLGILPENDPAMVERLLEALQHSGEQLITRGDEEPQSLRTLLLQQVVINKANVGLLEYFAQIGASDARRVIEEGLTADENPLLLASIADLINRFSIRIASIETFVEKLPPLQPRLYSIASSQQAHPLQVHLTMGVAEYRAGEERRFGIASHYAGVRLQPGDSIRVFVHPSKFRLPADPSTPIIMIGPGTGIAPFRGFLQHRDRLKMPGKSWLFFGNQSREKDYLYQSELEDFVSRGVITRLSLAFSRDQVEKRYVQHEMLAHAAELWQWLAGGAVVYICGDAKRMAADVEKTLQQIIVEQGHLTADEAKKKLQEWLKSGRLKKDVY
;
A
#
# COMPACT_ATOMS: atom_id res chain seq x y z
N MET A 1 -2.29 -46.00 -32.55
CA MET A 1 -3.29 -45.30 -31.69
C MET A 1 -4.22 -44.49 -32.57
N LYS A 2 -5.53 -44.47 -32.28
CA LYS A 2 -6.45 -43.50 -32.91
C LYS A 2 -6.13 -42.13 -32.31
N ILE A 3 -5.78 -41.14 -33.14
CA ILE A 3 -5.58 -39.76 -32.69
C ILE A 3 -6.89 -39.31 -32.03
N PRO A 4 -6.88 -38.82 -30.77
CA PRO A 4 -8.10 -38.31 -30.17
C PRO A 4 -8.50 -37.03 -30.88
N VAL A 5 -9.69 -37.06 -31.47
CA VAL A 5 -10.33 -35.90 -32.11
C VAL A 5 -11.48 -35.48 -31.21
N ILE A 6 -11.45 -34.22 -30.78
CA ILE A 6 -12.55 -33.61 -30.04
C ILE A 6 -13.82 -33.66 -30.92
N PRO A 7 -14.95 -34.21 -30.43
CA PRO A 7 -16.17 -34.35 -31.21
C PRO A 7 -16.74 -33.01 -31.68
N ASP A 8 -17.49 -33.03 -32.78
CA ASP A 8 -18.11 -31.82 -33.30
C ASP A 8 -19.20 -31.22 -32.41
N SER A 9 -19.73 -32.04 -31.48
CA SER A 9 -20.68 -31.64 -30.45
C SER A 9 -20.05 -30.87 -29.26
N ALA A 10 -18.71 -30.76 -29.22
CA ALA A 10 -18.04 -30.01 -28.16
C ALA A 10 -18.19 -28.48 -28.37
N PRO A 11 -18.37 -27.68 -27.30
CA PRO A 11 -18.67 -26.26 -27.36
C PRO A 11 -17.43 -25.39 -27.70
N PHE A 12 -16.72 -25.76 -28.76
CA PHE A 12 -15.56 -25.05 -29.29
C PHE A 12 -15.83 -24.61 -30.73
N SER A 13 -15.32 -23.44 -31.09
CA SER A 13 -15.32 -23.02 -32.50
C SER A 13 -14.42 -23.95 -33.34
N PRO A 14 -14.59 -24.01 -34.67
CA PRO A 14 -13.75 -24.84 -35.53
C PRO A 14 -12.25 -24.56 -35.38
N ALA A 15 -11.86 -23.29 -35.20
CA ALA A 15 -10.47 -22.89 -35.00
C ALA A 15 -9.91 -23.35 -33.64
N GLN A 16 -10.70 -23.23 -32.55
CA GLN A 16 -10.32 -23.72 -31.22
C GLN A 16 -10.19 -25.24 -31.20
N ARG A 17 -11.12 -25.95 -31.86
CA ARG A 17 -11.09 -27.41 -31.98
C ARG A 17 -9.87 -27.90 -32.75
N ALA A 18 -9.51 -27.24 -33.85
CA ALA A 18 -8.31 -27.56 -34.62
C ALA A 18 -7.03 -27.37 -33.79
N TRP A 19 -6.93 -26.26 -33.05
CA TRP A 19 -5.80 -26.01 -32.16
C TRP A 19 -5.68 -27.06 -31.04
N LEU A 20 -6.79 -27.38 -30.37
CA LEU A 20 -6.83 -28.37 -29.29
C LEU A 20 -6.50 -29.79 -29.77
N ASN A 21 -7.00 -30.18 -30.95
CA ASN A 21 -6.66 -31.47 -31.56
C ASN A 21 -5.14 -31.55 -31.86
N GLY A 22 -4.54 -30.46 -32.36
CA GLY A 22 -3.09 -30.37 -32.55
C GLY A 22 -2.31 -30.46 -31.25
N PHE A 23 -2.77 -29.77 -30.21
CA PHE A 23 -2.16 -29.80 -28.88
C PHE A 23 -2.19 -31.20 -28.25
N PHE A 24 -3.34 -31.89 -28.27
CA PHE A 24 -3.44 -33.25 -27.73
C PHE A 24 -2.66 -34.28 -28.55
N ALA A 25 -2.62 -34.12 -29.88
CA ALA A 25 -1.79 -34.96 -30.73
C ALA A 25 -0.30 -34.82 -30.37
N ALA A 26 0.20 -33.58 -30.19
CA ALA A 26 1.58 -33.31 -29.79
C ALA A 26 1.91 -33.81 -28.38
N MET A 27 0.97 -33.67 -27.44
CA MET A 27 1.15 -34.14 -26.07
C MET A 27 1.22 -35.67 -25.99
N LEU A 28 0.47 -36.37 -26.84
CA LEU A 28 0.46 -37.84 -26.87
C LEU A 28 1.69 -38.41 -27.60
N THR A 29 2.16 -37.77 -28.66
CA THR A 29 3.41 -38.16 -29.32
C THR A 29 4.65 -37.88 -28.46
N ALA A 30 4.60 -36.87 -27.59
CA ALA A 30 5.64 -36.59 -26.61
C ALA A 30 5.73 -37.63 -25.46
N ARG A 31 4.69 -38.44 -25.24
CA ARG A 31 4.70 -39.50 -24.20
C ARG A 31 5.20 -40.86 -24.71
N ASP A 32 5.10 -41.13 -26.01
CA ASP A 32 5.57 -42.39 -26.61
C ASP A 32 7.04 -42.34 -27.08
N SER A 33 7.66 -41.16 -27.07
CA SER A 33 9.07 -40.97 -27.43
C SER A 33 9.85 -40.57 -26.18
N GLY A 34 10.50 -41.54 -25.51
CA GLY A 34 11.36 -41.30 -24.34
C GLY A 34 12.64 -40.51 -24.65
N GLY A 35 12.50 -39.29 -25.16
CA GLY A 35 13.60 -38.42 -25.57
C GLY A 35 13.22 -36.95 -25.48
N THR A 36 14.04 -36.17 -24.79
CA THR A 36 14.01 -34.72 -24.70
C THR A 36 14.14 -34.05 -26.08
N ALA A 37 13.19 -33.18 -26.45
CA ALA A 37 13.36 -32.16 -27.50
C ALA A 37 12.31 -31.05 -27.28
N ALA A 38 12.73 -29.83 -26.95
CA ALA A 38 13.21 -28.76 -27.84
C ALA A 38 12.05 -27.90 -28.38
N VAL A 39 11.97 -26.69 -27.80
CA VAL A 39 11.09 -25.59 -28.18
C VAL A 39 11.57 -25.03 -29.52
N MET A 40 10.68 -24.96 -30.52
CA MET A 40 10.95 -24.27 -31.78
C MET A 40 10.61 -22.78 -31.65
N SER A 41 11.61 -21.91 -31.85
CA SER A 41 11.44 -20.49 -32.11
C SER A 41 11.22 -20.24 -33.61
N PRO A 42 10.49 -19.19 -34.03
CA PRO A 42 10.38 -18.81 -35.43
C PRO A 42 11.48 -17.82 -35.87
N VAL A 43 12.07 -18.17 -37.02
CA VAL A 43 12.57 -17.34 -38.14
C VAL A 43 13.66 -16.30 -37.88
N THR A 44 14.84 -16.62 -38.43
CA THR A 44 16.00 -15.76 -38.70
C THR A 44 15.77 -14.77 -39.85
N SER A 45 16.14 -13.51 -39.65
CA SER A 45 16.57 -12.60 -40.71
C SER A 45 18.02 -12.16 -40.47
N SER A 46 18.88 -12.56 -41.42
CA SER A 46 20.21 -12.08 -41.81
C SER A 46 20.99 -11.10 -40.92
N HIS A 47 22.22 -11.50 -40.62
CA HIS A 47 23.32 -10.77 -39.99
C HIS A 47 23.63 -9.39 -40.59
N SER A 48 23.88 -8.42 -39.70
CA SER A 48 24.97 -7.45 -39.86
C SER A 48 25.65 -7.27 -38.51
N SER A 49 26.94 -7.57 -38.48
CA SER A 49 27.83 -7.51 -37.34
C SER A 49 28.12 -6.07 -36.92
N VAL A 50 27.74 -5.71 -35.69
CA VAL A 50 28.31 -4.56 -34.99
C VAL A 50 28.83 -5.07 -33.65
N ALA A 51 30.14 -4.96 -33.46
CA ALA A 51 30.80 -5.27 -32.21
C ALA A 51 30.26 -4.37 -31.09
N VAL A 52 29.71 -4.95 -30.03
CA VAL A 52 29.34 -4.22 -28.82
C VAL A 52 30.59 -4.14 -27.95
N LEU A 53 31.16 -2.93 -27.87
CA LEU A 53 32.12 -2.54 -26.85
C LEU A 53 31.46 -2.64 -25.47
N GLU A 54 32.08 -3.38 -24.55
CA GLU A 54 31.71 -3.36 -23.12
C GLU A 54 31.89 -1.94 -22.56
N PRO A 55 30.87 -1.35 -21.90
CA PRO A 55 31.07 -0.11 -21.17
C PRO A 55 31.94 -0.38 -19.91
N PRO A 56 32.85 0.53 -19.55
CA PRO A 56 33.77 0.32 -18.44
C PRO A 56 33.02 0.25 -17.12
N ALA A 57 33.47 -0.66 -16.25
CA ALA A 57 32.96 -0.86 -14.90
C ALA A 57 33.02 0.47 -14.11
N VAL A 58 31.85 1.00 -13.77
CA VAL A 58 31.71 2.10 -12.81
C VAL A 58 31.86 1.49 -11.41
N ALA A 59 32.90 1.88 -10.69
CA ALA A 59 33.10 1.48 -9.30
C ALA A 59 31.88 1.88 -8.44
N PRO A 60 31.41 1.03 -7.50
CA PRO A 60 30.28 1.37 -6.65
C PRO A 60 30.65 2.56 -5.77
N LEU A 61 29.96 3.69 -5.95
CA LEU A 61 29.99 4.79 -4.99
C LEU A 61 29.38 4.28 -3.67
N ALA A 62 30.04 4.57 -2.55
CA ALA A 62 29.55 4.24 -1.22
C ALA A 62 28.11 4.73 -1.03
N PRO A 63 27.22 3.96 -0.38
CA PRO A 63 25.84 4.37 -0.19
C PRO A 63 25.81 5.66 0.64
N GLU A 64 25.32 6.74 0.04
CA GLU A 64 25.10 8.00 0.74
C GLU A 64 24.10 7.75 1.87
N GLU A 65 24.57 7.82 3.12
CA GLU A 65 23.70 7.66 4.29
C GLU A 65 22.77 8.88 4.39
N PHE A 66 21.47 8.64 4.53
CA PHE A 66 20.46 9.67 4.76
C PHE A 66 19.87 9.54 6.17
N PRO A 67 20.57 9.99 7.24
CA PRO A 67 20.11 9.88 8.64
C PRO A 67 18.70 10.40 8.91
N TRP A 68 18.24 11.39 8.14
CA TRP A 68 16.91 12.00 8.27
C TRP A 68 15.76 11.17 7.68
N ARG A 69 16.04 9.96 7.15
CA ARG A 69 15.01 9.00 6.71
C ARG A 69 14.48 8.09 7.83
N ASP A 70 14.99 8.20 9.05
CA ASP A 70 14.49 7.42 10.18
C ASP A 70 13.12 7.96 10.64
N SER A 71 12.03 7.25 10.33
CA SER A 71 10.67 7.66 10.71
C SER A 71 10.41 7.72 12.21
N SER A 72 11.31 7.16 13.04
CA SER A 72 11.21 7.25 14.51
C SER A 72 11.64 8.60 15.07
N LEU A 73 12.38 9.41 14.31
CA LEU A 73 12.79 10.75 14.69
C LEU A 73 11.67 11.76 14.41
N SER A 74 11.54 12.74 15.29
CA SER A 74 10.60 13.85 15.08
C SER A 74 10.93 14.63 13.80
N ILE A 75 9.94 15.34 13.26
CA ILE A 75 10.14 16.16 12.05
C ILE A 75 11.28 17.18 12.28
N ASP A 76 11.35 17.79 13.47
CA ASP A 76 12.35 18.80 13.78
C ASP A 76 13.77 18.21 13.84
N GLU A 77 13.94 17.02 14.44
CA GLU A 77 15.22 16.31 14.47
C GLU A 77 15.68 15.93 13.06
N ARG A 78 14.78 15.48 12.21
CA ARG A 78 15.10 15.08 10.83
C ARG A 78 15.48 16.28 9.97
N VAL A 79 14.76 17.39 10.11
CA VAL A 79 15.09 18.64 9.42
C VAL A 79 16.44 19.18 9.89
N ALA A 80 16.76 19.08 11.18
CA ALA A 80 18.08 19.43 11.70
C ALA A 80 19.19 18.56 11.09
N LEU A 81 18.99 17.25 10.95
CA LEU A 81 19.95 16.34 10.32
C LEU A 81 20.15 16.61 8.82
N ALA A 82 19.20 17.26 8.17
CA ALA A 82 19.26 17.63 6.75
C ALA A 82 19.63 19.11 6.52
N SER A 83 19.98 19.87 7.56
CA SER A 83 20.13 21.34 7.50
C SER A 83 21.16 21.84 6.47
N ASP A 84 22.17 21.03 6.14
CA ASP A 84 23.22 21.37 5.17
C ASP A 84 23.04 20.72 3.80
N ARG A 85 21.90 20.05 3.57
CA ARG A 85 21.63 19.30 2.34
C ARG A 85 20.89 20.13 1.28
N PRO A 86 20.92 19.73 0.00
CA PRO A 86 20.07 20.30 -1.05
C PRO A 86 18.60 20.41 -0.65
N LEU A 87 17.88 21.37 -1.25
CA LEU A 87 16.49 21.68 -0.90
C LEU A 87 15.60 20.44 -0.97
N GLU A 88 15.80 19.58 -1.96
CA GLU A 88 15.04 18.34 -2.16
C GLU A 88 15.18 17.43 -0.92
N LEU A 89 16.39 17.30 -0.38
CA LEU A 89 16.67 16.45 0.77
C LEU A 89 16.19 17.08 2.09
N LYS A 90 16.24 18.41 2.20
CA LYS A 90 15.59 19.15 3.30
C LYS A 90 14.08 18.97 3.30
N LEU A 91 13.43 19.16 2.15
CA LEU A 91 11.99 18.97 2.00
C LEU A 91 11.62 17.50 2.28
N MET A 92 12.44 16.57 1.80
CA MET A 92 12.24 15.15 2.08
C MET A 92 12.28 14.87 3.59
N SER A 93 13.22 15.45 4.32
CA SER A 93 13.35 15.27 5.78
C SER A 93 12.12 15.74 6.57
N ALA A 94 11.24 16.56 5.98
CA ALA A 94 9.99 16.99 6.61
C ALA A 94 8.82 15.99 6.44
N MET A 95 8.97 14.96 5.60
CA MET A 95 7.91 13.99 5.27
C MET A 95 7.83 12.84 6.27
N ALA A 96 6.83 11.95 6.18
CA ALA A 96 6.68 10.82 7.13
C ALA A 96 7.72 9.68 7.00
N GLN A 97 8.53 9.64 5.94
CA GLN A 97 9.53 8.59 5.65
C GLN A 97 8.99 7.16 5.53
N LEU A 98 7.67 7.01 5.30
CA LEU A 98 7.06 5.70 5.16
C LEU A 98 7.05 5.18 3.72
N ASP A 99 7.38 6.03 2.74
CA ASP A 99 7.31 5.74 1.30
C ASP A 99 5.97 5.10 0.85
N CYS A 100 4.90 5.35 1.61
CA CYS A 100 3.60 4.67 1.50
C CYS A 100 2.83 4.92 0.18
N GLY A 101 3.31 5.81 -0.69
CA GLY A 101 2.68 6.12 -1.98
C GLY A 101 1.29 6.78 -1.93
N SER A 102 0.77 7.11 -0.73
CA SER A 102 -0.58 7.67 -0.57
C SER A 102 -0.76 9.00 -1.30
N CYS A 103 0.28 9.84 -1.35
CA CYS A 103 0.29 11.09 -2.12
C CYS A 103 0.46 10.91 -3.63
N GLY A 104 0.72 9.69 -4.11
CA GLY A 104 1.11 9.43 -5.50
C GLY A 104 2.61 9.52 -5.78
N TYR A 105 3.42 9.72 -4.75
CA TYR A 105 4.87 9.82 -4.82
C TYR A 105 5.54 8.95 -3.72
N LEU A 106 6.79 8.56 -3.94
CA LEU A 106 7.71 8.22 -2.83
C LEU A 106 8.14 9.52 -2.14
N CYS A 107 8.54 9.47 -0.87
CA CYS A 107 8.91 10.68 -0.11
C CYS A 107 10.00 11.47 -0.85
N GLN A 108 10.98 10.79 -1.43
CA GLN A 108 12.01 11.44 -2.25
C GLN A 108 11.43 12.15 -3.47
N THR A 109 10.68 11.43 -4.31
CA THR A 109 10.12 11.99 -5.55
C THR A 109 9.11 13.10 -5.30
N TYR A 110 8.39 13.04 -4.17
CA TYR A 110 7.50 14.13 -3.76
C TYR A 110 8.30 15.39 -3.44
N ALA A 111 9.41 15.23 -2.70
CA ALA A 111 10.26 16.34 -2.31
C ALA A 111 10.94 16.99 -3.51
N GLU A 112 11.40 16.18 -4.47
CA GLU A 112 11.97 16.64 -5.73
C GLU A 112 10.93 17.37 -6.59
N ALA A 113 9.69 16.89 -6.67
CA ALA A 113 8.61 17.55 -7.41
C ALA A 113 8.22 18.89 -6.78
N VAL A 114 8.19 18.96 -5.45
CA VAL A 114 7.95 20.21 -4.70
C VAL A 114 9.11 21.20 -4.87
N ALA A 115 10.35 20.73 -4.79
CA ALA A 115 11.55 21.57 -5.00
C ALA A 115 11.60 22.16 -6.41
N ARG A 116 11.20 21.39 -7.43
CA ARG A 116 11.13 21.83 -8.83
C ARG A 116 9.89 22.68 -9.15
N GLY A 117 8.96 22.82 -8.22
CA GLY A 117 7.69 23.53 -8.43
C GLY A 117 6.69 22.80 -9.34
N GLU A 118 6.95 21.53 -9.68
CA GLU A 118 6.05 20.64 -10.42
C GLU A 118 4.83 20.24 -9.56
N GLU A 119 5.00 20.20 -8.24
CA GLU A 119 3.94 19.91 -7.27
C GLU A 119 3.79 21.07 -6.28
N LYS A 120 2.60 21.68 -6.25
CA LYS A 120 2.29 22.88 -5.45
C LYS A 120 1.50 22.55 -4.19
N ASP A 121 0.87 21.38 -4.14
CA ASP A 121 0.08 20.95 -3.00
C ASP A 121 0.98 20.32 -1.93
N LEU A 122 1.29 21.10 -0.90
CA LEU A 122 2.13 20.68 0.24
C LEU A 122 1.39 19.80 1.25
N THR A 123 0.09 19.54 1.04
CA THR A 123 -0.76 18.79 1.98
C THR A 123 -0.90 17.31 1.61
N ARG A 124 -0.31 16.88 0.49
CA ARG A 124 -0.50 15.52 -0.04
C ARG A 124 0.08 14.43 0.86
N CYS A 125 1.09 14.72 1.69
CA CYS A 125 1.66 13.74 2.62
C CYS A 125 0.66 13.35 3.72
N SER A 126 -0.24 12.41 3.42
CA SER A 126 -1.27 11.93 4.34
C SER A 126 -0.75 11.44 5.70
N PRO A 127 0.29 10.57 5.78
CA PRO A 127 0.83 10.16 7.08
C PRO A 127 1.53 11.28 7.85
N GLY A 128 2.06 12.28 7.15
CA GLY A 128 2.73 13.45 7.75
C GLY A 128 1.78 14.56 8.18
N GLY A 129 0.59 14.63 7.56
CA GLY A 129 -0.49 15.55 7.89
C GLY A 129 -0.09 17.03 7.89
N THR A 130 -0.79 17.81 8.72
CA THR A 130 -0.55 19.24 8.89
C THR A 130 0.88 19.59 9.35
N PRO A 131 1.53 18.83 10.25
CA PRO A 131 2.93 19.08 10.61
C PRO A 131 3.87 19.10 9.40
N THR A 132 3.81 18.10 8.52
CA THR A 132 4.61 18.06 7.30
C THR A 132 4.30 19.26 6.39
N ALA A 133 3.02 19.59 6.17
CA ALA A 133 2.65 20.71 5.31
C ALA A 133 3.20 22.06 5.82
N LYS A 134 3.13 22.29 7.14
CA LYS A 134 3.69 23.50 7.78
C LYS A 134 5.21 23.58 7.62
N THR A 135 5.90 22.46 7.85
CA THR A 135 7.37 22.41 7.74
C THR A 135 7.85 22.56 6.30
N LEU A 136 7.18 21.93 5.32
CA LEU A 136 7.47 22.13 3.90
C LEU A 136 7.31 23.59 3.49
N LYS A 137 6.22 24.24 3.92
CA LYS A 137 5.98 25.67 3.66
C LYS A 137 7.07 26.55 4.27
N LYS A 138 7.51 26.24 5.50
CA LYS A 138 8.60 26.94 6.18
C LYS A 138 9.93 26.80 5.41
N LEU A 139 10.31 25.59 5.03
CA LEU A 139 11.55 25.32 4.30
C LEU A 139 11.58 26.00 2.91
N LEU A 140 10.45 26.02 2.21
CA LEU A 140 10.33 26.73 0.93
C LEU A 140 10.46 28.26 1.09
N ALA A 141 9.86 28.82 2.14
CA ALA A 141 9.99 30.25 2.45
C ALA A 141 11.43 30.64 2.83
N GLU A 142 12.09 29.81 3.63
CA GLU A 142 13.50 29.98 4.01
C GLU A 142 14.42 29.92 2.78
N HIS A 143 14.17 28.96 1.87
CA HIS A 143 14.93 28.85 0.62
C HIS A 143 14.71 30.04 -0.31
N ALA A 144 13.47 30.52 -0.45
CA ALA A 144 13.16 31.71 -1.24
C ALA A 144 13.81 32.99 -0.68
N SER A 145 14.07 33.04 0.62
CA SER A 145 14.73 34.17 1.29
C SER A 145 16.26 34.15 1.23
N ASN A 146 16.88 33.05 0.78
CA ASN A 146 18.35 32.92 0.78
C ASN A 146 18.88 32.05 -0.40
N PRO A 147 18.93 32.60 -1.63
CA PRO A 147 19.26 31.84 -2.84
C PRO A 147 20.75 31.45 -3.00
N ALA A 148 21.62 31.72 -2.03
CA ALA A 148 23.07 31.50 -2.16
C ALA A 148 23.54 30.22 -1.46
N LYS A 149 23.61 29.10 -2.20
CA LYS A 149 24.56 27.97 -2.07
C LYS A 149 24.26 26.91 -3.16
N THR A 150 24.54 27.23 -4.41
CA THR A 150 24.61 26.25 -5.52
C THR A 150 25.99 26.31 -6.16
N ASN A 151 26.82 25.31 -5.89
CA ASN A 151 27.99 24.83 -6.64
C ASN A 151 28.56 23.61 -5.89
N GLY A 152 28.88 22.45 -6.45
CA GLY A 152 28.83 21.86 -7.79
C GLY A 152 28.77 20.31 -7.60
N GLN A 153 28.45 19.48 -8.59
CA GLN A 153 29.22 19.23 -9.80
C GLN A 153 28.27 18.82 -10.95
N ASN A 154 28.23 19.65 -11.99
CA ASN A 154 27.74 19.23 -13.31
C ASN A 154 28.91 18.62 -14.08
N GLY A 155 28.81 17.32 -14.37
CA GLY A 155 29.58 16.67 -15.43
C GLY A 155 28.74 16.65 -16.71
N HIS A 156 29.09 17.50 -17.66
CA HIS A 156 28.53 17.53 -19.01
C HIS A 156 28.76 16.23 -19.79
N SER A 157 27.77 15.81 -20.56
CA SER A 157 28.00 15.43 -21.96
C SER A 157 26.73 15.72 -22.78
N GLN A 158 26.79 16.84 -23.49
CA GLN A 158 25.97 17.12 -24.67
C GLN A 158 26.54 16.33 -25.85
N ASN A 159 25.66 15.86 -26.73
CA ASN A 159 25.85 15.64 -28.16
C ASN A 159 24.43 15.46 -28.74
N GLY A 160 23.94 16.15 -29.76
CA GLY A 160 24.44 17.22 -30.61
C GLY A 160 23.30 17.51 -31.60
N HIS A 161 22.87 18.76 -31.67
CA HIS A 161 21.91 19.21 -32.69
C HIS A 161 22.64 19.37 -34.03
N GLY A 162 22.24 18.61 -35.04
CA GLY A 162 22.55 18.87 -36.44
C GLY A 162 21.43 19.70 -37.07
N SER A 163 21.78 20.90 -37.54
CA SER A 163 20.87 21.85 -38.18
C SER A 163 20.46 21.43 -39.58
N TYR A 164 19.26 21.80 -40.03
CA TYR A 164 19.00 22.10 -41.45
C TYR A 164 17.93 23.19 -41.59
N GLY A 165 18.30 24.26 -42.28
CA GLY A 165 17.39 25.32 -42.74
C GLY A 165 16.81 25.00 -44.13
N GLN A 166 15.54 25.40 -44.27
CA GLN A 166 14.79 25.87 -45.46
C GLN A 166 15.15 25.36 -46.87
N THR A 167 14.14 24.83 -47.58
CA THR A 167 13.56 25.41 -48.82
C THR A 167 12.20 24.78 -49.20
N SER A 168 11.25 25.68 -49.53
CA SER A 168 10.09 25.61 -50.45
C SER A 168 9.79 24.30 -51.22
N ASN A 169 8.53 23.85 -51.32
CA ASN A 169 7.44 24.42 -52.14
C ASN A 169 6.23 23.45 -52.26
N ASP A 170 5.03 24.02 -52.24
CA ASP A 170 3.77 23.67 -52.91
C ASP A 170 3.31 22.20 -53.10
N SER A 171 2.11 21.88 -52.58
CA SER A 171 0.90 21.50 -53.37
C SER A 171 -0.02 20.55 -52.58
N ALA A 172 -1.26 20.99 -52.32
CA ALA A 172 -2.45 20.14 -52.11
C ALA A 172 -3.29 20.19 -53.42
N PRO A 173 -4.23 19.26 -53.74
CA PRO A 173 -5.11 18.56 -52.80
C PRO A 173 -5.58 17.12 -53.16
N ALA A 174 -6.45 16.61 -52.27
CA ALA A 174 -7.60 15.71 -52.51
C ALA A 174 -7.45 14.17 -52.36
N ALA A 175 -7.94 13.71 -51.20
CA ALA A 175 -8.88 12.59 -50.97
C ALA A 175 -8.56 11.19 -51.53
N ALA A 176 -8.12 10.31 -50.61
CA ALA A 176 -8.39 8.88 -50.67
C ALA A 176 -8.72 8.37 -49.27
N VAL A 177 -9.89 7.71 -49.16
CA VAL A 177 -10.44 7.09 -47.95
C VAL A 177 -9.51 5.95 -47.52
N GLY A 178 -8.81 6.13 -46.40
CA GLY A 178 -7.97 5.11 -45.78
C GLY A 178 -8.50 4.79 -44.39
N ILE A 179 -8.93 3.54 -44.19
CA ILE A 179 -9.28 2.96 -42.89
C ILE A 179 -8.04 3.09 -42.00
N ALA A 180 -8.07 4.02 -41.05
CA ALA A 180 -6.99 4.20 -40.10
C ALA A 180 -6.99 3.01 -39.13
N ASN A 181 -6.03 2.10 -39.32
CA ASN A 181 -5.59 1.19 -38.28
C ASN A 181 -5.24 2.05 -37.06
N GLY A 182 -6.01 1.84 -35.98
CA GLY A 182 -5.83 2.50 -34.71
C GLY A 182 -4.37 2.48 -34.31
N THR A 183 -3.84 3.66 -34.04
CA THR A 183 -2.53 3.88 -33.47
C THR A 183 -2.35 2.97 -32.26
N ALA A 184 -1.30 2.16 -32.31
CA ALA A 184 -0.94 1.22 -31.28
C ALA A 184 -0.95 1.91 -29.91
N ALA A 185 -1.86 1.46 -29.04
CA ALA A 185 -1.86 1.82 -27.63
C ALA A 185 -0.46 1.52 -27.07
N HIS A 186 0.13 2.51 -26.41
CA HIS A 186 1.29 2.30 -25.54
C HIS A 186 1.07 1.02 -24.73
N ALA A 187 2.00 0.06 -24.85
CA ALA A 187 1.97 -1.18 -24.09
C ALA A 187 1.88 -0.84 -22.59
N LYS A 188 0.67 -0.85 -22.02
CA LYS A 188 0.46 -0.69 -20.58
C LYS A 188 1.15 -1.89 -19.93
N GLY A 189 2.07 -1.62 -19.01
CA GLY A 189 2.74 -2.66 -18.22
C GLY A 189 1.75 -3.57 -17.49
N LEU A 190 2.27 -4.63 -16.88
CA LEU A 190 1.48 -5.63 -16.14
C LEU A 190 0.43 -4.96 -15.21
N LEU A 191 -0.83 -5.37 -15.33
CA LEU A 191 -1.92 -4.88 -14.47
C LEU A 191 -1.65 -5.23 -13.00
N GLY A 192 -2.11 -4.39 -12.09
CA GLY A 192 -1.96 -4.59 -10.64
C GLY A 192 -0.58 -4.21 -10.10
N THR A 193 0.29 -3.57 -10.89
CA THR A 193 1.61 -3.10 -10.44
C THR A 193 1.60 -1.70 -9.85
N SER A 194 0.52 -0.93 -10.04
CA SER A 194 0.38 0.41 -9.45
C SER A 194 -1.08 0.84 -9.34
N LYS A 195 -1.34 1.88 -8.54
CA LYS A 195 -2.68 2.48 -8.42
C LYS A 195 -3.23 3.06 -9.73
N LYS A 196 -2.37 3.47 -10.66
CA LYS A 196 -2.77 4.01 -11.98
C LYS A 196 -3.10 2.89 -12.97
N ASN A 197 -2.69 1.67 -12.68
CA ASN A 197 -2.89 0.49 -13.52
C ASN A 197 -3.34 -0.71 -12.65
N PRO A 198 -4.48 -0.61 -11.94
CA PRO A 198 -4.93 -1.64 -11.02
C PRO A 198 -5.40 -2.88 -11.80
N LEU A 199 -5.29 -4.04 -11.16
CA LEU A 199 -5.93 -5.27 -11.58
C LEU A 199 -7.38 -5.27 -11.13
N ILE A 200 -8.31 -5.60 -12.02
CA ILE A 200 -9.68 -5.95 -11.64
C ILE A 200 -9.69 -7.43 -11.29
N ALA A 201 -9.65 -7.72 -9.99
CA ALA A 201 -9.66 -9.05 -9.41
C ALA A 201 -11.08 -9.42 -8.94
N ARG A 202 -11.26 -10.64 -8.43
CA ARG A 202 -12.54 -11.09 -7.84
C ARG A 202 -12.38 -11.48 -6.38
N LEU A 203 -13.37 -11.14 -5.56
CA LEU A 203 -13.44 -11.62 -4.19
C LEU A 203 -13.83 -13.11 -4.19
N ILE A 204 -13.03 -13.96 -3.54
CA ILE A 204 -13.33 -15.40 -3.37
C ILE A 204 -14.11 -15.60 -2.07
N SER A 205 -13.60 -15.10 -0.95
CA SER A 205 -14.25 -15.22 0.36
C SER A 205 -13.95 -14.01 1.25
N ASN A 206 -14.83 -13.81 2.21
CA ASN A 206 -14.73 -12.77 3.23
C ASN A 206 -15.27 -13.32 4.55
N ASP A 207 -14.38 -13.95 5.30
CA ASP A 207 -14.73 -14.73 6.49
C ASP A 207 -14.44 -13.90 7.75
N ARG A 208 -15.35 -13.94 8.72
CA ARG A 208 -15.11 -13.28 10.00
C ARG A 208 -14.20 -14.15 10.87
N LEU A 209 -13.13 -13.55 11.38
CA LEU A 209 -12.16 -14.21 12.27
C LEU A 209 -12.46 -14.00 13.76
N THR A 210 -13.43 -13.14 14.07
CA THR A 210 -13.77 -12.76 15.44
C THR A 210 -15.22 -13.08 15.75
N GLU A 211 -15.50 -13.50 16.98
CA GLU A 211 -16.86 -13.73 17.47
C GLU A 211 -17.74 -12.48 17.34
N LEU A 212 -19.06 -12.67 17.18
CA LEU A 212 -20.00 -11.57 16.92
C LEU A 212 -19.99 -10.50 18.01
N ASP A 213 -19.75 -10.91 19.26
CA ASP A 213 -19.68 -10.05 20.44
C ASP A 213 -18.25 -9.61 20.79
N ALA A 214 -17.26 -9.90 19.94
CA ALA A 214 -15.91 -9.39 20.08
C ALA A 214 -15.90 -7.85 19.93
N GLY A 215 -14.99 -7.18 20.64
CA GLY A 215 -14.88 -5.71 20.59
C GLY A 215 -14.38 -5.14 19.26
N LYS A 216 -14.01 -6.00 18.31
CA LYS A 216 -13.54 -5.65 16.97
C LYS A 216 -14.08 -6.67 15.97
N ASP A 217 -14.33 -6.21 14.75
CA ASP A 217 -14.65 -7.07 13.62
C ASP A 217 -13.40 -7.22 12.75
N THR A 218 -12.83 -8.43 12.70
CA THR A 218 -11.67 -8.72 11.84
C THR A 218 -12.05 -9.77 10.80
N ARG A 219 -11.64 -9.53 9.56
CA ARG A 219 -11.98 -10.32 8.38
C ARG A 219 -10.75 -10.97 7.77
N HIS A 220 -10.89 -12.20 7.32
CA HIS A 220 -10.00 -12.84 6.35
C HIS A 220 -10.62 -12.68 4.98
N VAL A 221 -9.98 -11.86 4.15
CA VAL A 221 -10.41 -11.62 2.76
C VAL A 221 -9.49 -12.37 1.81
N VAL A 222 -10.06 -13.12 0.88
CA VAL A 222 -9.34 -13.88 -0.15
C VAL A 222 -9.73 -13.35 -1.53
N ILE A 223 -8.74 -12.95 -2.33
CA ILE A 223 -8.94 -12.36 -3.65
C ILE A 223 -8.26 -13.23 -4.69
N ASP A 224 -8.99 -13.52 -5.78
CA ASP A 224 -8.51 -14.25 -6.94
C ASP A 224 -7.64 -13.36 -7.82
N LEU A 225 -6.42 -13.78 -8.08
CA LEU A 225 -5.51 -13.14 -9.03
C LEU A 225 -5.65 -13.72 -10.44
N GLY A 226 -6.36 -14.84 -10.62
CA GLY A 226 -6.61 -15.46 -11.91
C GLY A 226 -5.33 -15.68 -12.72
N THR A 227 -5.41 -15.46 -14.04
CA THR A 227 -4.26 -15.54 -14.96
C THR A 227 -3.55 -14.19 -15.13
N SER A 228 -3.62 -13.30 -14.13
CA SER A 228 -3.06 -11.94 -14.24
C SER A 228 -1.54 -11.89 -14.31
N ASN A 229 -0.86 -12.99 -13.96
CA ASN A 229 0.60 -13.05 -13.74
C ASN A 229 1.11 -12.07 -12.68
N LEU A 230 0.22 -11.51 -11.84
CA LEU A 230 0.61 -10.61 -10.76
C LEU A 230 1.35 -11.41 -9.68
N THR A 231 2.56 -10.97 -9.38
CA THR A 231 3.40 -11.58 -8.35
C THR A 231 3.48 -10.72 -7.11
N TYR A 232 3.62 -11.36 -5.95
CA TYR A 232 3.91 -10.72 -4.67
C TYR A 232 4.72 -11.65 -3.79
N GLU A 233 5.44 -11.07 -2.84
CA GLU A 233 6.17 -11.81 -1.82
C GLU A 233 5.59 -11.55 -0.43
N PRO A 234 5.75 -12.49 0.51
CA PRO A 234 5.38 -12.24 1.90
C PRO A 234 6.00 -10.93 2.41
N GLY A 235 5.16 -10.11 3.04
CA GLY A 235 5.50 -8.77 3.54
C GLY A 235 5.25 -7.62 2.58
N ASP A 236 4.83 -7.90 1.33
CA ASP A 236 4.18 -6.89 0.49
C ASP A 236 2.83 -6.47 1.05
N SER A 237 2.35 -5.33 0.57
CA SER A 237 0.99 -4.87 0.80
C SER A 237 0.15 -4.96 -0.47
N LEU A 238 -1.15 -5.20 -0.31
CA LEU A 238 -2.13 -5.03 -1.38
C LEU A 238 -2.85 -3.69 -1.19
N GLY A 239 -2.77 -2.83 -2.19
CA GLY A 239 -3.58 -1.63 -2.29
C GLY A 239 -4.94 -1.93 -2.87
N ILE A 240 -6.00 -1.61 -2.12
CA ILE A 240 -7.38 -1.67 -2.59
C ILE A 240 -7.81 -0.26 -2.99
N LEU A 241 -8.38 -0.10 -4.19
CA LEU A 241 -9.08 1.12 -4.58
C LEU A 241 -10.54 0.98 -4.12
N PRO A 242 -10.95 1.69 -3.05
CA PRO A 242 -12.26 1.48 -2.48
C PRO A 242 -13.33 2.27 -3.24
N GLU A 243 -14.58 1.99 -2.91
CA GLU A 243 -15.74 2.79 -3.30
C GLU A 243 -16.48 3.27 -2.06
N ASN A 244 -17.11 4.44 -2.15
CA ASN A 244 -18.07 4.87 -1.16
C ASN A 244 -19.30 3.95 -1.16
N ASP A 245 -20.07 4.02 -0.09
CA ASP A 245 -21.34 3.28 0.00
C ASP A 245 -22.37 3.91 -0.97
N PRO A 246 -22.96 3.14 -1.91
CA PRO A 246 -24.02 3.65 -2.78
C PRO A 246 -25.14 4.34 -2.03
N ALA A 247 -25.56 3.82 -0.87
CA ALA A 247 -26.60 4.45 -0.05
C ALA A 247 -26.16 5.81 0.50
N MET A 248 -24.87 5.98 0.80
CA MET A 248 -24.30 7.27 1.20
C MET A 248 -24.23 8.25 0.02
N VAL A 249 -23.95 7.75 -1.18
CA VAL A 249 -24.00 8.55 -2.42
C VAL A 249 -25.42 9.04 -2.68
N GLU A 250 -26.43 8.17 -2.59
CA GLU A 250 -27.84 8.59 -2.77
C GLU A 250 -28.25 9.66 -1.77
N ARG A 251 -27.97 9.45 -0.46
CA ARG A 251 -28.31 10.45 0.56
C ARG A 251 -27.65 11.80 0.30
N LEU A 252 -26.41 11.80 -0.21
CA LEU A 252 -25.72 13.04 -0.57
C LEU A 252 -26.34 13.70 -1.81
N LEU A 253 -26.70 12.92 -2.83
CA LEU A 253 -27.39 13.45 -4.02
C LEU A 253 -28.76 14.04 -3.68
N GLU A 254 -29.51 13.40 -2.79
CA GLU A 254 -30.78 13.91 -2.26
C GLU A 254 -30.59 15.23 -1.50
N ALA A 255 -29.61 15.29 -0.59
CA ALA A 255 -29.30 16.53 0.16
C ALA A 255 -28.87 17.67 -0.78
N LEU A 256 -28.14 17.35 -1.85
CA LEU A 256 -27.73 18.30 -2.87
C LEU A 256 -28.86 18.66 -3.86
N GLN A 257 -29.97 17.91 -3.88
CA GLN A 257 -31.06 18.03 -4.85
C GLN A 257 -30.62 17.83 -6.30
N HIS A 258 -29.75 16.85 -6.54
CA HIS A 258 -29.24 16.51 -7.87
C HIS A 258 -29.57 15.06 -8.26
N SER A 259 -29.79 14.80 -9.55
CA SER A 259 -30.05 13.44 -10.08
C SER A 259 -28.80 12.55 -10.09
N GLY A 260 -27.62 13.16 -10.11
CA GLY A 260 -26.32 12.46 -10.20
C GLY A 260 -25.84 12.20 -11.64
N GLU A 261 -26.68 12.43 -12.66
CA GLU A 261 -26.37 12.15 -14.06
C GLU A 261 -25.59 13.27 -14.76
N GLN A 262 -25.54 14.46 -14.17
CA GLN A 262 -24.78 15.56 -14.76
C GLN A 262 -23.30 15.21 -14.87
N LEU A 263 -22.69 15.59 -16.00
CA LEU A 263 -21.27 15.37 -16.24
C LEU A 263 -20.46 16.47 -15.56
N ILE A 264 -19.52 16.06 -14.72
CA ILE A 264 -18.60 16.91 -13.98
C ILE A 264 -17.18 16.58 -14.41
N THR A 265 -16.40 17.62 -14.70
CA THR A 265 -14.97 17.54 -14.96
C THR A 265 -14.23 17.91 -13.68
N ARG A 266 -13.24 17.11 -13.27
CA ARG A 266 -12.40 17.38 -12.09
C ARG A 266 -10.93 17.41 -12.52
N GLY A 267 -10.34 18.59 -12.55
CA GLY A 267 -8.99 18.79 -13.08
C GLY A 267 -8.90 18.42 -14.56
N ASP A 268 -7.84 17.70 -14.95
CA ASP A 268 -7.60 17.27 -16.33
C ASP A 268 -8.20 15.89 -16.67
N GLU A 269 -9.10 15.38 -15.83
CA GLU A 269 -9.77 14.08 -16.07
C GLU A 269 -10.96 14.22 -17.03
N GLU A 270 -11.30 13.13 -17.72
CA GLU A 270 -12.48 13.07 -18.59
C GLU A 270 -13.77 13.32 -17.80
N PRO A 271 -14.78 14.00 -18.38
CA PRO A 271 -16.06 14.22 -17.72
C PRO A 271 -16.73 12.90 -17.31
N GLN A 272 -17.20 12.82 -16.06
CA GLN A 272 -17.95 11.67 -15.53
C GLN A 272 -19.23 12.12 -14.85
N SER A 273 -20.21 11.22 -14.72
CA SER A 273 -21.42 11.55 -13.95
C SER A 273 -21.06 11.87 -12.50
N LEU A 274 -21.72 12.85 -11.89
CA LEU A 274 -21.53 13.19 -10.47
C LEU A 274 -21.61 11.95 -9.59
N ARG A 275 -22.55 11.04 -9.89
CA ARG A 275 -22.72 9.76 -9.19
C ARG A 275 -21.44 8.93 -9.19
N THR A 276 -20.82 8.75 -10.36
CA THR A 276 -19.57 7.99 -10.50
C THR A 276 -18.43 8.65 -9.73
N LEU A 277 -18.34 9.98 -9.82
CA LEU A 277 -17.33 10.77 -9.11
C LEU A 277 -17.47 10.62 -7.60
N LEU A 278 -18.68 10.81 -7.05
CA LEU A 278 -18.96 10.64 -5.62
C LEU A 278 -18.74 9.20 -5.15
N LEU A 279 -18.99 8.21 -6.01
CA LEU A 279 -18.79 6.81 -5.67
C LEU A 279 -17.31 6.44 -5.60
N GLN A 280 -16.49 6.89 -6.55
CA GLN A 280 -15.17 6.30 -6.79
C GLN A 280 -13.99 7.26 -6.63
N GLN A 281 -14.20 8.57 -6.64
CA GLN A 281 -13.09 9.53 -6.77
C GLN A 281 -12.87 10.44 -5.57
N VAL A 282 -13.88 10.64 -4.71
CA VAL A 282 -13.80 11.61 -3.60
C VAL A 282 -14.27 11.03 -2.27
N VAL A 283 -13.79 11.60 -1.18
CA VAL A 283 -14.19 11.21 0.18
C VAL A 283 -15.47 11.94 0.54
N ILE A 284 -16.54 11.17 0.85
CA ILE A 284 -17.85 11.74 1.20
C ILE A 284 -18.36 11.37 2.60
N ASN A 285 -17.67 10.46 3.31
CA ASN A 285 -18.13 9.92 4.59
C ASN A 285 -17.95 10.88 5.78
N LYS A 286 -17.13 11.92 5.62
CA LYS A 286 -16.90 12.97 6.62
C LYS A 286 -16.50 14.28 5.95
N ALA A 287 -16.80 15.40 6.61
CA ALA A 287 -16.31 16.69 6.16
C ALA A 287 -14.80 16.85 6.40
N ASN A 288 -14.18 17.69 5.58
CA ASN A 288 -12.83 18.20 5.79
C ASN A 288 -12.89 19.71 6.08
N VAL A 289 -11.79 20.27 6.58
CA VAL A 289 -11.71 21.69 6.95
C VAL A 289 -12.04 22.62 5.77
N GLY A 290 -11.49 22.36 4.58
CA GLY A 290 -11.77 23.17 3.39
C GLY A 290 -13.23 23.13 2.94
N LEU A 291 -13.94 22.02 3.17
CA LEU A 291 -15.38 21.95 2.93
C LEU A 291 -16.18 22.77 3.95
N LEU A 292 -15.78 22.75 5.23
CA LEU A 292 -16.41 23.57 6.26
C LEU A 292 -16.17 25.06 6.03
N GLU A 293 -14.97 25.45 5.58
CA GLU A 293 -14.64 26.82 5.19
C GLU A 293 -15.54 27.29 4.04
N TYR A 294 -15.76 26.42 3.05
CA TYR A 294 -16.68 26.70 1.97
C TYR A 294 -18.12 26.87 2.46
N PHE A 295 -18.60 25.99 3.35
CA PHE A 295 -19.93 26.13 3.96
C PHE A 295 -20.07 27.44 4.76
N ALA A 296 -19.03 27.86 5.48
CA ALA A 296 -19.02 29.13 6.20
C ALA A 296 -19.11 30.32 5.25
N GLN A 297 -18.43 30.28 4.09
CA GLN A 297 -18.46 31.35 3.08
C GLN A 297 -19.85 31.54 2.45
N ILE A 298 -20.63 30.46 2.33
CA ILE A 298 -21.98 30.49 1.74
C ILE A 298 -23.10 30.65 2.79
N GLY A 299 -22.74 31.04 4.03
CA GLY A 299 -23.69 31.50 5.04
C GLY A 299 -23.92 30.58 6.23
N ALA A 300 -23.21 29.44 6.36
CA ALA A 300 -23.31 28.59 7.55
C ALA A 300 -22.39 29.07 8.66
N SER A 301 -22.85 30.04 9.45
CA SER A 301 -22.11 30.61 10.58
C SER A 301 -21.68 29.57 11.62
N ASP A 302 -22.48 28.53 11.85
CA ASP A 302 -22.12 27.43 12.75
C ASP A 302 -20.93 26.60 12.24
N ALA A 303 -20.72 26.49 10.92
CA ALA A 303 -19.54 25.81 10.35
C ALA A 303 -18.25 26.56 10.67
N ARG A 304 -18.32 27.90 10.73
CA ARG A 304 -17.20 28.74 11.13
C ARG A 304 -16.82 28.53 12.59
N ARG A 305 -17.81 28.38 13.47
CA ARG A 305 -17.59 28.09 14.89
C ARG A 305 -16.86 26.75 15.10
N VAL A 306 -17.23 25.72 14.33
CA VAL A 306 -16.53 24.40 14.35
C VAL A 306 -15.05 24.54 14.01
N ILE A 307 -14.70 25.41 13.06
CA ILE A 307 -13.30 25.66 12.66
C ILE A 307 -12.56 26.47 13.73
N GLU A 308 -13.18 27.53 14.24
CA GLU A 308 -12.58 28.47 15.20
C GLU A 308 -12.38 27.86 16.59
N GLU A 309 -13.24 26.93 17.01
CA GLU A 309 -13.08 26.19 18.27
C GLU A 309 -11.92 25.18 18.24
N GLY A 310 -11.33 24.91 17.06
CA GLY A 310 -10.11 24.10 16.92
C GLY A 310 -10.23 22.64 17.39
N LEU A 311 -11.47 22.16 17.54
CA LEU A 311 -11.77 20.90 18.20
C LEU A 311 -11.35 19.71 17.34
N THR A 312 -10.75 18.72 17.97
CA THR A 312 -10.52 17.40 17.34
C THR A 312 -11.85 16.69 17.10
N ALA A 313 -11.87 15.63 16.28
CA ALA A 313 -13.10 14.87 16.02
C ALA A 313 -13.73 14.26 17.30
N ASP A 314 -12.91 14.06 18.35
CA ASP A 314 -13.35 13.60 19.66
C ASP A 314 -14.04 14.72 20.47
N GLU A 315 -13.72 15.97 20.17
CA GLU A 315 -14.22 17.16 20.88
C GLU A 315 -15.39 17.83 20.15
N ASN A 316 -15.55 17.60 18.84
CA ASN A 316 -16.69 18.10 18.08
C ASN A 316 -17.35 17.00 17.22
N PRO A 317 -18.52 16.47 17.64
CA PRO A 317 -19.27 15.47 16.89
C PRO A 317 -19.63 15.89 15.45
N LEU A 318 -19.64 17.20 15.13
CA LEU A 318 -19.87 17.69 13.77
C LEU A 318 -18.77 17.31 12.78
N LEU A 319 -17.54 17.10 13.26
CA LEU A 319 -16.43 16.61 12.41
C LEU A 319 -16.58 15.12 12.06
N LEU A 320 -17.46 14.41 12.77
CA LEU A 320 -17.84 13.03 12.49
C LEU A 320 -19.15 12.92 11.68
N ALA A 321 -19.87 14.03 11.48
CA ALA A 321 -21.10 14.08 10.71
C ALA A 321 -20.87 13.90 9.19
N SER A 322 -21.87 13.38 8.48
CA SER A 322 -21.71 13.12 7.05
C SER A 322 -21.91 14.42 6.31
N ILE A 323 -21.39 14.50 5.10
CA ILE A 323 -21.56 15.72 4.30
C ILE A 323 -23.05 16.00 4.05
N ALA A 324 -23.85 14.95 3.82
CA ALA A 324 -25.30 15.06 3.68
C ALA A 324 -25.97 15.64 4.95
N ASP A 325 -25.58 15.16 6.13
CA ASP A 325 -26.13 15.65 7.40
C ASP A 325 -25.80 17.13 7.61
N LEU A 326 -24.58 17.54 7.26
CA LEU A 326 -24.15 18.93 7.39
C LEU A 326 -24.88 19.85 6.41
N ILE A 327 -25.10 19.40 5.17
CA ILE A 327 -25.90 20.15 4.18
C ILE A 327 -27.31 20.37 4.72
N ASN A 328 -27.96 19.31 5.22
CA ASN A 328 -29.32 19.39 5.76
C ASN A 328 -29.36 20.25 7.04
N ARG A 329 -28.46 20.00 7.99
CA ARG A 329 -28.40 20.70 9.28
C ARG A 329 -28.21 22.20 9.12
N PHE A 330 -27.33 22.63 8.21
CA PHE A 330 -27.06 24.04 7.95
C PHE A 330 -27.91 24.62 6.82
N SER A 331 -28.85 23.84 6.26
CA SER A 331 -29.69 24.25 5.12
C SER A 331 -28.86 24.83 3.96
N ILE A 332 -27.72 24.20 3.68
CA ILE A 332 -26.77 24.66 2.66
C ILE A 332 -27.42 24.57 1.29
N ARG A 333 -27.26 25.62 0.48
CA ARG A 333 -27.56 25.60 -0.95
C ARG A 333 -26.27 25.71 -1.75
N ILE A 334 -25.96 24.67 -2.53
CA ILE A 334 -24.79 24.62 -3.38
C ILE A 334 -25.14 25.26 -4.72
N ALA A 335 -24.51 26.39 -5.03
CA ALA A 335 -24.77 27.12 -6.28
C ALA A 335 -24.05 26.52 -7.51
N SER A 336 -22.84 25.98 -7.31
CA SER A 336 -22.08 25.25 -8.32
C SER A 336 -21.62 23.92 -7.74
N ILE A 337 -22.07 22.84 -8.38
CA ILE A 337 -21.74 21.48 -7.99
C ILE A 337 -20.27 21.16 -8.28
N GLU A 338 -19.70 21.77 -9.32
CA GLU A 338 -18.28 21.68 -9.69
C GLU A 338 -17.41 22.25 -8.55
N THR A 339 -17.75 23.46 -8.07
CA THR A 339 -17.04 24.10 -6.95
C THR A 339 -17.12 23.24 -5.69
N PHE A 340 -18.28 22.64 -5.40
CA PHE A 340 -18.44 21.75 -4.26
C PHE A 340 -17.55 20.51 -4.39
N VAL A 341 -17.55 19.86 -5.55
CA VAL A 341 -16.72 18.68 -5.82
C VAL A 341 -15.22 18.98 -5.71
N GLU A 342 -14.77 20.16 -6.13
CA GLU A 342 -13.38 20.60 -5.97
C GLU A 342 -12.94 20.70 -4.49
N LYS A 343 -13.87 20.94 -3.55
CA LYS A 343 -13.58 20.97 -2.11
C LYS A 343 -13.52 19.57 -1.48
N LEU A 344 -13.91 18.52 -2.21
CA LEU A 344 -13.87 17.16 -1.70
C LEU A 344 -12.47 16.54 -1.89
N PRO A 345 -11.90 15.90 -0.86
CA PRO A 345 -10.59 15.28 -0.97
C PRO A 345 -10.68 14.08 -1.90
N PRO A 346 -9.62 13.77 -2.68
CA PRO A 346 -9.58 12.58 -3.50
C PRO A 346 -9.65 11.30 -2.64
N LEU A 347 -10.42 10.32 -3.09
CA LEU A 347 -10.48 9.00 -2.49
C LEU A 347 -9.16 8.26 -2.74
N GLN A 348 -8.45 7.91 -1.67
CA GLN A 348 -7.16 7.25 -1.78
C GLN A 348 -7.30 5.73 -1.64
N PRO A 349 -6.44 4.95 -2.32
CA PRO A 349 -6.32 3.53 -2.05
C PRO A 349 -5.91 3.27 -0.60
N ARG A 350 -6.27 2.09 -0.08
CA ARG A 350 -5.85 1.64 1.25
C ARG A 350 -4.96 0.41 1.14
N LEU A 351 -3.80 0.47 1.79
CA LEU A 351 -2.84 -0.63 1.85
C LEU A 351 -3.22 -1.58 2.99
N TYR A 352 -3.10 -2.87 2.71
CA TYR A 352 -3.23 -3.95 3.68
C TYR A 352 -2.05 -4.91 3.51
N SER A 353 -1.32 -5.20 4.58
CA SER A 353 -0.23 -6.19 4.53
C SER A 353 -0.80 -7.55 4.09
N ILE A 354 -0.12 -8.18 3.13
CA ILE A 354 -0.58 -9.45 2.56
C ILE A 354 -0.39 -10.58 3.57
N ALA A 355 -1.47 -11.35 3.79
CA ALA A 355 -1.57 -12.41 4.79
C ALA A 355 -1.34 -13.82 4.24
N SER A 356 -0.79 -13.94 3.03
CA SER A 356 -0.52 -15.22 2.36
C SER A 356 0.87 -15.26 1.74
N SER A 357 1.29 -16.46 1.35
CA SER A 357 2.42 -16.66 0.44
C SER A 357 1.92 -17.20 -0.89
N GLN A 358 2.41 -16.67 -2.02
CA GLN A 358 2.13 -17.26 -3.34
C GLN A 358 2.67 -18.68 -3.49
N GLN A 359 3.68 -19.07 -2.69
CA GLN A 359 4.14 -20.46 -2.65
C GLN A 359 3.09 -21.42 -2.05
N ALA A 360 2.22 -20.91 -1.19
CA ALA A 360 1.10 -21.65 -0.63
C ALA A 360 -0.19 -21.47 -1.46
N HIS A 361 -0.36 -20.28 -2.05
CA HIS A 361 -1.57 -19.86 -2.75
C HIS A 361 -1.21 -19.14 -4.07
N PRO A 362 -0.85 -19.88 -5.15
CA PRO A 362 -0.27 -19.28 -6.36
C PRO A 362 -1.15 -18.24 -7.06
N LEU A 363 -2.48 -18.44 -7.02
CA LEU A 363 -3.44 -17.60 -7.72
C LEU A 363 -4.27 -16.73 -6.78
N GLN A 364 -3.89 -16.60 -5.51
CA GLN A 364 -4.68 -15.88 -4.52
C GLN A 364 -3.83 -14.91 -3.72
N VAL A 365 -4.46 -13.83 -3.25
CA VAL A 365 -3.90 -12.94 -2.23
C VAL A 365 -4.86 -12.84 -1.07
N HIS A 366 -4.35 -13.02 0.14
CA HIS A 366 -5.15 -13.00 1.36
C HIS A 366 -4.84 -11.75 2.17
N LEU A 367 -5.83 -11.23 2.88
CA LEU A 367 -5.69 -10.07 3.77
C LEU A 367 -6.30 -10.37 5.14
N THR A 368 -5.72 -9.79 6.18
CA THR A 368 -6.32 -9.72 7.52
C THR A 368 -6.76 -8.28 7.78
N MET A 369 -8.06 -8.02 7.74
CA MET A 369 -8.60 -6.67 7.71
C MET A 369 -9.49 -6.40 8.92
N GLY A 370 -9.12 -5.40 9.72
CA GLY A 370 -10.03 -4.84 10.72
C GLY A 370 -11.06 -3.92 10.07
N VAL A 371 -12.34 -4.17 10.34
CA VAL A 371 -13.42 -3.23 9.96
C VAL A 371 -13.34 -2.03 10.90
N ALA A 372 -13.06 -0.87 10.31
CA ALA A 372 -12.93 0.36 11.08
C ALA A 372 -14.33 0.89 11.35
N GLU A 373 -14.74 0.86 12.61
CA GLU A 373 -16.03 1.36 13.07
C GLU A 373 -15.82 2.49 14.08
N TYR A 374 -16.67 3.52 13.99
CA TYR A 374 -16.74 4.61 14.94
C TYR A 374 -18.18 5.08 15.09
N ARG A 375 -18.47 5.86 16.13
CA ARG A 375 -19.80 6.44 16.36
C ARG A 375 -19.79 7.93 16.03
N ALA A 376 -20.84 8.40 15.38
CA ALA A 376 -21.13 9.82 15.23
C ALA A 376 -22.49 10.08 15.90
N GLY A 377 -22.48 10.49 17.16
CA GLY A 377 -23.68 10.50 18.00
C GLY A 377 -24.23 9.09 18.19
N GLU A 378 -25.48 8.86 17.79
CA GLU A 378 -26.14 7.55 17.90
C GLU A 378 -25.86 6.62 16.72
N GLU A 379 -25.37 7.15 15.60
CA GLU A 379 -25.12 6.40 14.38
C GLU A 379 -23.79 5.66 14.41
N ARG A 380 -23.81 4.41 13.92
CA ARG A 380 -22.60 3.65 13.61
C ARG A 380 -22.08 4.05 12.24
N ARG A 381 -20.77 4.24 12.14
CA ARG A 381 -20.09 4.64 10.92
C ARG A 381 -18.87 3.80 10.68
N PHE A 382 -18.45 3.76 9.42
CA PHE A 382 -17.36 2.90 9.00
C PHE A 382 -16.31 3.65 8.18
N GLY A 383 -15.08 3.13 8.23
CA GLY A 383 -14.03 3.50 7.29
C GLY A 383 -14.38 2.99 5.89
N ILE A 384 -14.18 3.82 4.86
CA ILE A 384 -14.62 3.53 3.48
C ILE A 384 -14.05 2.19 2.97
N ALA A 385 -12.73 2.02 3.03
CA ALA A 385 -12.07 0.85 2.45
C ALA A 385 -12.39 -0.46 3.16
N SER A 386 -12.37 -0.46 4.50
CA SER A 386 -12.65 -1.69 5.27
C SER A 386 -14.12 -2.06 5.30
N HIS A 387 -15.04 -1.09 5.20
CA HIS A 387 -16.45 -1.37 4.97
C HIS A 387 -16.70 -1.91 3.56
N TYR A 388 -16.09 -1.28 2.55
CA TYR A 388 -16.21 -1.74 1.16
C TYR A 388 -15.74 -3.19 1.00
N ALA A 389 -14.47 -3.47 1.26
CA ALA A 389 -13.89 -4.78 1.02
C ALA A 389 -14.22 -5.82 2.09
N GLY A 390 -14.45 -5.39 3.34
CA GLY A 390 -14.65 -6.29 4.48
C GLY A 390 -16.11 -6.54 4.86
N VAL A 391 -17.05 -5.79 4.30
CA VAL A 391 -18.48 -5.92 4.67
C VAL A 391 -19.41 -5.92 3.45
N ARG A 392 -19.23 -4.98 2.50
CA ARG A 392 -20.18 -4.79 1.40
C ARG A 392 -19.97 -5.77 0.25
N LEU A 393 -18.73 -6.00 -0.18
CA LEU A 393 -18.44 -6.94 -1.26
C LEU A 393 -18.81 -8.38 -0.87
N GLN A 394 -19.43 -9.09 -1.82
CA GLN A 394 -19.79 -10.49 -1.73
C GLN A 394 -18.84 -11.35 -2.59
N PRO A 395 -18.67 -12.65 -2.27
CA PRO A 395 -17.98 -13.59 -3.15
C PRO A 395 -18.46 -13.49 -4.60
N GLY A 396 -17.52 -13.36 -5.54
CA GLY A 396 -17.77 -13.15 -6.97
C GLY A 396 -17.71 -11.69 -7.42
N ASP A 397 -17.85 -10.72 -6.50
CA ASP A 397 -17.77 -9.30 -6.84
C ASP A 397 -16.36 -8.91 -7.29
N SER A 398 -16.32 -7.86 -8.12
CA SER A 398 -15.07 -7.32 -8.66
C SER A 398 -14.43 -6.34 -7.68
N ILE A 399 -13.11 -6.39 -7.57
CA ILE A 399 -12.32 -5.50 -6.72
C ILE A 399 -11.07 -5.02 -7.44
N ARG A 400 -10.81 -3.71 -7.38
CA ARG A 400 -9.62 -3.09 -7.98
C ARG A 400 -8.45 -3.11 -7.00
N VAL A 401 -7.38 -3.80 -7.37
CA VAL A 401 -6.23 -4.03 -6.50
C VAL A 401 -4.89 -3.77 -7.19
N PHE A 402 -3.85 -3.49 -6.42
CA PHE A 402 -2.48 -3.49 -6.89
C PHE A 402 -1.52 -3.94 -5.78
N VAL A 403 -0.40 -4.55 -6.16
CA VAL A 403 0.68 -4.90 -5.22
C VAL A 403 1.54 -3.67 -4.97
N HIS A 404 1.84 -3.42 -3.71
CA HIS A 404 2.79 -2.41 -3.26
C HIS A 404 4.01 -3.11 -2.64
N PRO A 405 5.16 -3.14 -3.36
CA PRO A 405 6.35 -3.82 -2.89
C PRO A 405 6.92 -3.23 -1.59
N SER A 406 7.49 -4.08 -0.75
CA SER A 406 8.09 -3.70 0.54
C SER A 406 9.47 -4.31 0.75
N LYS A 407 10.26 -3.72 1.65
CA LYS A 407 11.54 -4.30 2.14
C LYS A 407 11.35 -5.23 3.34
N PHE A 408 10.11 -5.39 3.81
CA PHE A 408 9.71 -6.26 4.92
C PHE A 408 9.74 -7.74 4.49
N ARG A 409 10.94 -8.26 4.23
CA ARG A 409 11.18 -9.60 3.69
C ARG A 409 11.80 -10.53 4.71
N LEU A 410 11.49 -11.82 4.56
CA LEU A 410 12.23 -12.92 5.20
C LEU A 410 13.73 -12.81 4.91
N PRO A 411 14.59 -13.36 5.80
CA PRO A 411 16.03 -13.38 5.56
C PRO A 411 16.37 -14.23 4.32
N ALA A 412 17.43 -13.85 3.60
CA ALA A 412 17.88 -14.60 2.42
C ALA A 412 18.37 -16.01 2.79
N ASP A 413 19.03 -16.15 3.96
CA ASP A 413 19.40 -17.45 4.50
C ASP A 413 18.18 -18.11 5.18
N PRO A 414 17.72 -19.28 4.69
CA PRO A 414 16.54 -19.94 5.23
C PRO A 414 16.74 -20.52 6.65
N SER A 415 17.99 -20.65 7.11
CA SER A 415 18.32 -21.12 8.45
C SER A 415 18.26 -20.02 9.51
N THR A 416 18.24 -18.75 9.09
CA THR A 416 18.20 -17.60 10.01
C THR A 416 16.91 -17.61 10.83
N PRO A 417 16.99 -17.57 12.17
CA PRO A 417 15.83 -17.47 13.05
C PRO A 417 15.08 -16.15 12.87
N ILE A 418 13.76 -16.19 13.04
CA ILE A 418 12.92 -14.98 12.98
C ILE A 418 12.09 -14.81 14.25
N ILE A 419 11.98 -13.55 14.69
CA ILE A 419 11.10 -13.12 15.78
C ILE A 419 10.06 -12.19 15.17
N MET A 420 8.79 -12.53 15.33
CA MET A 420 7.66 -11.83 14.74
C MET A 420 6.78 -11.28 15.85
N ILE A 421 6.54 -9.96 15.86
CA ILE A 421 5.75 -9.28 16.89
C ILE A 421 4.61 -8.55 16.19
N GLY A 422 3.41 -9.13 16.28
CA GLY A 422 2.26 -8.70 15.47
C GLY A 422 0.92 -8.90 16.16
N PRO A 423 0.56 -8.04 17.13
CA PRO A 423 -0.76 -8.09 17.74
C PRO A 423 -1.87 -7.61 16.78
N GLY A 424 -3.09 -8.15 16.96
CA GLY A 424 -4.26 -7.84 16.14
C GLY A 424 -4.00 -8.08 14.65
N THR A 425 -4.39 -7.13 13.78
CA THR A 425 -4.16 -7.22 12.33
C THR A 425 -2.69 -7.18 11.93
N GLY A 426 -1.77 -6.86 12.87
CA GLY A 426 -0.33 -6.97 12.66
C GLY A 426 0.16 -8.41 12.43
N ILE A 427 -0.69 -9.42 12.66
CA ILE A 427 -0.36 -10.81 12.34
C ILE A 427 -0.29 -11.09 10.82
N ALA A 428 -0.90 -10.24 9.98
CA ALA A 428 -1.06 -10.47 8.55
C ALA A 428 0.24 -10.93 7.85
N PRO A 429 1.33 -10.14 7.82
CA PRO A 429 2.54 -10.57 7.11
C PRO A 429 3.16 -11.83 7.71
N PHE A 430 2.97 -12.08 9.01
CA PHE A 430 3.53 -13.25 9.70
C PHE A 430 2.82 -14.54 9.34
N ARG A 431 1.51 -14.49 9.07
CA ARG A 431 0.80 -15.61 8.45
C ARG A 431 1.44 -15.95 7.09
N GLY A 432 1.71 -14.95 6.26
CA GLY A 432 2.40 -15.14 4.97
C GLY A 432 3.83 -15.69 5.13
N PHE A 433 4.59 -15.21 6.11
CA PHE A 433 5.94 -15.70 6.41
C PHE A 433 5.92 -17.18 6.82
N LEU A 434 5.03 -17.56 7.73
CA LEU A 434 4.90 -18.92 8.24
C LEU A 434 4.47 -19.89 7.13
N GLN A 435 3.49 -19.50 6.31
CA GLN A 435 3.11 -20.26 5.12
C GLN A 435 4.28 -20.46 4.16
N HIS A 436 5.09 -19.42 3.92
CA HIS A 436 6.23 -19.49 3.04
C HIS A 436 7.32 -20.44 3.58
N ARG A 437 7.69 -20.29 4.86
CA ARG A 437 8.66 -21.16 5.53
C ARG A 437 8.21 -22.61 5.53
N ASP A 438 6.93 -22.87 5.78
CA ASP A 438 6.37 -24.22 5.77
C ASP A 438 6.40 -24.84 4.37
N ARG A 439 5.99 -24.10 3.34
CA ARG A 439 5.96 -24.61 1.96
C ARG A 439 7.35 -24.90 1.43
N LEU A 440 8.32 -24.04 1.72
CA LEU A 440 9.71 -24.22 1.29
C LEU A 440 10.55 -25.06 2.26
N LYS A 441 9.95 -25.55 3.36
CA LYS A 441 10.63 -26.36 4.39
C LYS A 441 11.89 -25.69 4.93
N MET A 442 11.82 -24.38 5.18
CA MET A 442 12.93 -23.59 5.69
C MET A 442 13.25 -23.98 7.15
N PRO A 443 14.50 -24.35 7.48
CA PRO A 443 14.83 -25.00 8.76
C PRO A 443 15.01 -24.03 9.94
N GLY A 444 15.18 -22.73 9.68
CA GLY A 444 15.37 -21.74 10.75
C GLY A 444 14.16 -21.66 11.70
N LYS A 445 14.44 -21.29 12.95
CA LYS A 445 13.42 -21.22 14.00
C LYS A 445 12.50 -20.01 13.82
N SER A 446 11.24 -20.14 14.23
CA SER A 446 10.26 -19.05 14.18
C SER A 446 9.64 -18.82 15.56
N TRP A 447 9.66 -17.58 16.05
CA TRP A 447 8.95 -17.18 17.27
C TRP A 447 7.91 -16.12 16.93
N LEU A 448 6.64 -16.40 17.21
CA LEU A 448 5.54 -15.44 17.08
C LEU A 448 5.08 -14.94 18.44
N PHE A 449 5.09 -13.62 18.62
CA PHE A 449 4.39 -12.89 19.67
C PHE A 449 3.10 -12.32 19.08
N PHE A 450 1.97 -12.91 19.48
CA PHE A 450 0.64 -12.45 19.09
C PHE A 450 -0.12 -11.96 20.32
N GLY A 451 -0.98 -10.97 20.12
CA GLY A 451 -1.88 -10.54 21.17
C GLY A 451 -3.12 -9.87 20.65
N ASN A 452 -4.21 -10.00 21.41
CA ASN A 452 -5.47 -9.34 21.11
C ASN A 452 -6.29 -9.11 22.41
N GLN A 453 -7.61 -8.98 22.34
CA GLN A 453 -8.39 -8.68 23.54
C GLN A 453 -8.71 -9.93 24.34
N SER A 454 -9.19 -10.99 23.71
CA SER A 454 -9.63 -12.20 24.37
C SER A 454 -9.32 -13.46 23.58
N ARG A 455 -8.80 -14.49 24.26
CA ARG A 455 -8.49 -15.77 23.62
C ARG A 455 -9.69 -16.40 22.94
N GLU A 456 -10.85 -16.34 23.58
CA GLU A 456 -12.07 -16.98 23.07
C GLU A 456 -12.64 -16.22 21.85
N LYS A 457 -12.53 -14.88 21.86
CA LYS A 457 -13.31 -14.05 20.93
C LYS A 457 -12.52 -13.55 19.72
N ASP A 458 -11.22 -13.35 19.87
CA ASP A 458 -10.41 -12.68 18.85
C ASP A 458 -8.97 -13.23 18.72
N TYR A 459 -8.79 -14.52 18.99
CA TYR A 459 -7.56 -15.25 18.66
C TYR A 459 -7.51 -15.59 17.16
N LEU A 460 -7.08 -14.60 16.37
CA LEU A 460 -7.01 -14.69 14.92
C LEU A 460 -6.17 -15.89 14.47
N TYR A 461 -6.73 -16.69 13.56
CA TYR A 461 -6.08 -17.87 12.96
C TYR A 461 -5.68 -18.96 13.95
N GLN A 462 -6.36 -19.09 15.10
CA GLN A 462 -6.02 -20.03 16.17
C GLN A 462 -5.63 -21.42 15.66
N SER A 463 -6.52 -22.11 14.93
CA SER A 463 -6.27 -23.48 14.48
C SER A 463 -5.07 -23.60 13.54
N GLU A 464 -4.83 -22.61 12.67
CA GLU A 464 -3.68 -22.60 11.77
C GLU A 464 -2.36 -22.38 12.53
N LEU A 465 -2.36 -21.48 13.53
CA LEU A 465 -1.18 -21.24 14.35
C LEU A 465 -0.85 -22.44 15.25
N GLU A 466 -1.85 -23.08 15.84
CA GLU A 466 -1.68 -24.29 16.66
C GLU A 466 -1.19 -25.46 15.79
N ASP A 467 -1.69 -25.61 14.56
CA ASP A 467 -1.18 -26.58 13.59
C ASP A 467 0.30 -26.29 13.25
N PHE A 468 0.66 -25.03 12.98
CA PHE A 468 2.05 -24.65 12.73
C PHE A 468 2.99 -24.95 13.91
N VAL A 469 2.51 -24.81 15.16
CA VAL A 469 3.27 -25.23 16.35
C VAL A 469 3.44 -26.75 16.35
N SER A 470 2.36 -27.51 16.14
CA SER A 470 2.41 -28.98 16.16
C SER A 470 3.36 -29.57 15.11
N ARG A 471 3.50 -28.89 13.96
CA ARG A 471 4.38 -29.28 12.86
C ARG A 471 5.78 -28.66 12.95
N GLY A 472 6.06 -27.88 13.99
CA GLY A 472 7.37 -27.26 14.23
C GLY A 472 7.72 -26.07 13.31
N VAL A 473 6.77 -25.57 12.52
CA VAL A 473 6.95 -24.35 11.71
C VAL A 473 7.09 -23.12 12.61
N ILE A 474 6.24 -23.06 13.65
CA ILE A 474 6.42 -22.14 14.78
C ILE A 474 7.16 -22.91 15.87
N THR A 475 8.39 -22.49 16.16
CA THR A 475 9.17 -23.05 17.28
C THR A 475 8.63 -22.56 18.61
N ARG A 476 8.17 -21.30 18.67
CA ARG A 476 7.55 -20.72 19.87
C ARG A 476 6.41 -19.77 19.55
N LEU A 477 5.34 -19.89 20.33
CA LEU A 477 4.15 -19.05 20.24
C LEU A 477 3.89 -18.43 21.61
N SER A 478 4.01 -17.11 21.70
CA SER A 478 3.75 -16.33 22.91
C SER A 478 2.51 -15.48 22.71
N LEU A 479 1.56 -15.57 23.64
CA LEU A 479 0.19 -15.06 23.48
C LEU A 479 -0.15 -14.06 24.58
N ALA A 480 -0.68 -12.89 24.20
CA ALA A 480 -1.10 -11.85 25.12
C ALA A 480 -2.57 -11.46 24.90
N PHE A 481 -3.44 -11.77 25.87
CA PHE A 481 -4.85 -11.37 25.81
C PHE A 481 -5.13 -10.30 26.86
N SER A 482 -5.48 -9.10 26.40
CA SER A 482 -5.55 -7.91 27.26
C SER A 482 -6.82 -7.80 28.11
N ARG A 483 -7.80 -8.70 27.95
CA ARG A 483 -9.09 -8.65 28.63
C ARG A 483 -9.52 -9.99 29.26
N ASP A 484 -8.71 -11.03 29.18
CA ASP A 484 -9.00 -12.32 29.84
C ASP A 484 -8.76 -12.27 31.35
N GLN A 485 -8.11 -11.21 31.84
CA GLN A 485 -7.86 -10.95 33.25
C GLN A 485 -7.96 -9.45 33.56
N VAL A 486 -7.97 -9.11 34.87
CA VAL A 486 -8.08 -7.72 35.35
C VAL A 486 -6.91 -6.86 34.85
N GLU A 487 -5.69 -7.39 34.96
CA GLU A 487 -4.48 -6.69 34.52
C GLU A 487 -4.31 -6.76 32.99
N LYS A 488 -3.95 -5.62 32.38
CA LYS A 488 -3.72 -5.57 30.93
C LYS A 488 -2.43 -6.29 30.55
N ARG A 489 -2.58 -7.37 29.78
CA ARG A 489 -1.46 -8.15 29.24
C ARG A 489 -1.30 -7.91 27.74
N TYR A 490 -0.13 -7.41 27.34
CA TYR A 490 0.23 -7.09 25.96
C TYR A 490 1.49 -7.84 25.54
N VAL A 491 1.83 -7.81 24.25
CA VAL A 491 2.97 -8.57 23.71
C VAL A 491 4.31 -8.20 24.35
N GLN A 492 4.52 -6.94 24.73
CA GLN A 492 5.71 -6.52 25.46
C GLN A 492 5.86 -7.21 26.83
N HIS A 493 4.75 -7.53 27.50
CA HIS A 493 4.79 -8.25 28.77
C HIS A 493 5.22 -9.71 28.54
N GLU A 494 4.77 -10.34 27.45
CA GLU A 494 5.25 -11.68 27.06
C GLU A 494 6.73 -11.66 26.69
N MET A 495 7.20 -10.60 26.02
CA MET A 495 8.62 -10.45 25.69
C MET A 495 9.47 -10.39 26.96
N LEU A 496 9.05 -9.62 27.97
CA LEU A 496 9.75 -9.53 29.26
C LEU A 496 9.69 -10.85 30.03
N ALA A 497 8.54 -11.53 30.04
CA ALA A 497 8.39 -12.84 30.69
C ALA A 497 9.36 -13.90 30.11
N HIS A 498 9.78 -13.72 28.85
CA HIS A 498 10.73 -14.59 28.16
C HIS A 498 12.06 -13.90 27.84
N ALA A 499 12.43 -12.84 28.57
CA ALA A 499 13.55 -11.95 28.22
C ALA A 499 14.87 -12.70 27.99
N ALA A 500 15.24 -13.65 28.86
CA ALA A 500 16.49 -14.38 28.77
C ALA A 500 16.60 -15.20 27.46
N GLU A 501 15.52 -15.88 27.08
CA GLU A 501 15.53 -16.67 25.85
C GLU A 501 15.35 -15.81 24.61
N LEU A 502 14.52 -14.77 24.69
CA LEU A 502 14.41 -13.79 23.62
C LEU A 502 15.79 -13.17 23.35
N TRP A 503 16.56 -12.85 24.38
CA TRP A 503 17.94 -12.41 24.25
C TRP A 503 18.85 -13.45 23.60
N GLN A 504 18.74 -14.74 23.93
CA GLN A 504 19.53 -15.78 23.26
C GLN A 504 19.28 -15.82 21.75
N TRP A 505 18.02 -15.69 21.33
CA TRP A 505 17.67 -15.62 19.91
C TRP A 505 18.20 -14.34 19.26
N LEU A 506 18.00 -13.21 19.95
CA LEU A 506 18.54 -11.93 19.52
C LEU A 506 20.04 -12.05 19.36
N ALA A 507 20.82 -12.33 20.40
CA ALA A 507 22.27 -12.51 20.35
C ALA A 507 22.73 -13.51 19.27
N GLY A 508 21.97 -14.59 19.05
CA GLY A 508 22.21 -15.61 18.02
C GLY A 508 21.94 -15.18 16.57
N GLY A 509 21.60 -13.92 16.31
CA GLY A 509 21.47 -13.38 14.95
C GLY A 509 20.05 -13.40 14.40
N ALA A 510 19.03 -13.62 15.22
CA ALA A 510 17.64 -13.59 14.76
C ALA A 510 17.27 -12.22 14.14
N VAL A 511 16.44 -12.27 13.10
CA VAL A 511 15.83 -11.08 12.49
C VAL A 511 14.48 -10.82 13.16
N VAL A 512 14.28 -9.58 13.60
CA VAL A 512 13.11 -9.11 14.33
C VAL A 512 12.19 -8.34 13.40
N TYR A 513 10.90 -8.64 13.49
CA TYR A 513 9.86 -8.02 12.70
C TYR A 513 8.76 -7.47 13.61
N ILE A 514 8.38 -6.22 13.41
CA ILE A 514 7.29 -5.55 14.14
C ILE A 514 6.24 -5.13 13.12
N CYS A 515 4.98 -5.52 13.32
CA CYS A 515 3.87 -5.11 12.48
C CYS A 515 2.63 -4.75 13.31
N GLY A 516 1.93 -3.67 12.93
CA GLY A 516 0.69 -3.23 13.58
C GLY A 516 0.67 -1.73 13.90
N ASP A 517 0.04 -1.36 15.01
CA ASP A 517 -0.15 0.04 15.42
C ASP A 517 1.16 0.79 15.63
N ALA A 518 1.37 1.86 14.86
CA ALA A 518 2.58 2.69 14.93
C ALA A 518 2.61 3.60 16.17
N LYS A 519 1.44 4.00 16.69
CA LYS A 519 1.36 5.07 17.69
C LYS A 519 1.72 4.64 19.10
N ARG A 520 1.32 3.44 19.51
CA ARG A 520 1.49 2.93 20.88
C ARG A 520 2.29 1.64 20.87
N MET A 521 1.82 0.65 20.11
CA MET A 521 2.37 -0.70 20.15
C MET A 521 3.84 -0.75 19.73
N ALA A 522 4.18 -0.13 18.59
CA ALA A 522 5.56 -0.12 18.10
C ALA A 522 6.54 0.51 19.10
N ALA A 523 6.15 1.63 19.73
CA ALA A 523 6.98 2.32 20.71
C ALA A 523 7.21 1.48 21.97
N ASP A 524 6.16 0.83 22.48
CA ASP A 524 6.25 -0.05 23.67
C ASP A 524 7.13 -1.28 23.39
N VAL A 525 7.02 -1.87 22.20
CA VAL A 525 7.85 -3.01 21.79
C VAL A 525 9.31 -2.60 21.65
N GLU A 526 9.61 -1.45 21.04
CA GLU A 526 10.99 -0.96 20.92
C GLU A 526 11.61 -0.66 22.29
N LYS A 527 10.86 0.00 23.18
CA LYS A 527 11.30 0.23 24.56
C LYS A 527 11.61 -1.09 25.27
N THR A 528 10.77 -2.10 25.06
CA THR A 528 10.94 -3.42 25.65
C THR A 528 12.17 -4.14 25.11
N LEU A 529 12.43 -4.05 23.80
CA LEU A 529 13.68 -4.56 23.22
C LEU A 529 14.91 -3.88 23.83
N GLN A 530 14.89 -2.56 24.01
CA GLN A 530 15.99 -1.84 24.67
C GLN A 530 16.21 -2.36 26.09
N GLN A 531 15.12 -2.52 26.86
CA GLN A 531 15.19 -3.06 28.21
C GLN A 531 15.82 -4.45 28.24
N ILE A 532 15.40 -5.36 27.36
CA ILE A 532 15.96 -6.72 27.28
C ILE A 532 17.44 -6.67 26.90
N ILE A 533 17.84 -5.81 25.96
CA ILE A 533 19.24 -5.65 25.57
C ILE A 533 20.10 -5.15 26.74
N VAL A 534 19.58 -4.21 27.54
CA VAL A 534 20.27 -3.70 28.74
C VAL A 534 20.42 -4.80 29.78
N GLU A 535 19.31 -5.42 30.17
CA GLU A 535 19.27 -6.37 31.29
C GLU A 535 19.98 -7.68 30.98
N GLN A 536 19.71 -8.26 29.81
CA GLN A 536 20.22 -9.59 29.42
C GLN A 536 21.53 -9.52 28.64
N GLY A 537 21.75 -8.41 27.93
CA GLY A 537 22.99 -8.17 27.20
C GLY A 537 24.08 -7.48 28.00
N HIS A 538 23.77 -7.04 29.23
CA HIS A 538 24.68 -6.27 30.09
C HIS A 538 25.25 -5.03 29.40
N LEU A 539 24.42 -4.38 28.59
CA LEU A 539 24.76 -3.15 27.87
C LEU A 539 24.15 -1.94 28.58
N THR A 540 24.75 -0.78 28.38
CA THR A 540 24.17 0.50 28.80
C THR A 540 22.95 0.86 27.93
N ALA A 541 22.10 1.76 28.42
CA ALA A 541 20.94 2.24 27.67
C ALA A 541 21.33 2.87 26.31
N ASP A 542 22.45 3.61 26.28
CA ASP A 542 22.96 4.23 25.05
C ASP A 542 23.45 3.18 24.04
N GLU A 543 24.14 2.14 24.51
CA GLU A 543 24.57 1.02 23.67
C GLU A 543 23.36 0.24 23.13
N ALA A 544 22.35 0.00 23.96
CA ALA A 544 21.12 -0.67 23.52
C ALA A 544 20.41 0.13 22.42
N LYS A 545 20.31 1.46 22.56
CA LYS A 545 19.74 2.36 21.54
C LYS A 545 20.54 2.31 20.25
N LYS A 546 21.89 2.40 20.33
CA LYS A 546 22.77 2.27 19.15
C LYS A 546 22.60 0.93 18.47
N LYS A 547 22.51 -0.16 19.22
CA LYS A 547 22.34 -1.52 18.71
C LYS A 547 21.03 -1.73 17.96
N LEU A 548 19.92 -1.17 18.45
CA LEU A 548 18.66 -1.18 17.70
C LEU A 548 18.74 -0.39 16.39
N GLN A 549 19.41 0.75 16.41
CA GLN A 549 19.64 1.54 15.20
C GLN A 549 20.52 0.80 14.18
N GLU A 550 21.56 0.11 14.63
CA GLU A 550 22.36 -0.79 13.80
C GLU A 550 21.52 -1.94 13.23
N TRP A 551 20.63 -2.55 14.01
CA TRP A 551 19.73 -3.59 13.53
C TRP A 551 18.74 -3.08 12.49
N LEU A 552 18.22 -1.86 12.67
CA LEU A 552 17.36 -1.22 11.70
C LEU A 552 18.10 -0.97 10.38
N LYS A 553 19.31 -0.39 10.46
CA LYS A 553 20.16 -0.11 9.29
C LYS A 553 20.58 -1.38 8.54
N SER A 554 20.95 -2.44 9.27
CA SER A 554 21.37 -3.72 8.68
C SER A 554 20.21 -4.60 8.21
N GLY A 555 18.96 -4.21 8.46
CA GLY A 555 17.78 -5.00 8.12
C GLY A 555 17.53 -6.20 9.04
N ARG A 556 18.20 -6.26 10.20
CA ARG A 556 17.94 -7.23 11.27
C ARG A 556 16.74 -6.86 12.14
N LEU A 557 16.37 -5.58 12.20
CA LEU A 557 15.09 -5.13 12.73
C LEU A 557 14.30 -4.50 11.59
N LYS A 558 13.07 -4.98 11.37
CA LYS A 558 12.18 -4.49 10.30
C LYS A 558 10.83 -4.12 10.88
N LYS A 559 10.24 -3.04 10.37
CA LYS A 559 8.98 -2.47 10.85
C LYS A 559 8.02 -2.27 9.68
N ASP A 560 6.80 -2.74 9.83
CA ASP A 560 5.64 -2.46 8.96
C ASP A 560 4.49 -1.96 9.85
N VAL A 561 4.55 -0.69 10.22
CA VAL A 561 3.68 -0.08 11.23
C VAL A 561 2.87 1.07 10.63
N TYR A 562 1.61 1.19 11.03
CA TYR A 562 0.63 2.09 10.42
C TYR A 562 -0.31 2.79 11.42
#